data_AF-A0A2S8GMK2-F1
#
_entry.id   AF-A0A2S8GMK2-F1
#
_cell.length_a   1.000
_cell.length_b   1.000
_cell.length_c   1.000
_cell.angle_alpha   90.00
_cell.angle_beta   90.00
_cell.angle_gamma   90.00
#
_symmetry.space_group_name_H-M   'P 1'
#
loop_
_entity.id
_entity.type
_entity.pdbx_description
1 polymer ?
#
loop_
_entity_poly.entity_id
_entity_poly.type
_entity_poly.pdbx_seq_one_letter_code
_entity_poly.pdbx_strand_id
1 'polypeptide(L)'
;MEHSFVEAADELLLRQGELLPLVTTALGRSAYDYWIGWDGRGDADLDAIDCTVCGAWAIRFHGLELNMSNLHDGRSIRIDFGPRGRPAFTASGIGHFVVSGKHPWRTFPDLKAILSGSHGYDYHRCADFCESLLAAGLFERANPELYDVMMKSMVSVPGEGNVIEIPPEYDRNDLLLCDTLVLSDAALAVLKK
;
A
#
# COMPACT_ATOMS: atom_id res chain seq x y z
N MET A 1 -8.49 -12.50 -15.66
CA MET A 1 -8.86 -11.55 -14.59
C MET A 1 -7.78 -11.50 -13.53
N GLU A 2 -7.46 -12.63 -12.90
CA GLU A 2 -6.30 -12.78 -11.98
C GLU A 2 -5.01 -12.23 -12.58
N HIS A 3 -4.69 -12.59 -13.83
CA HIS A 3 -3.53 -12.04 -14.55
C HIS A 3 -3.50 -10.51 -14.56
N SER A 4 -4.61 -9.86 -14.94
CA SER A 4 -4.69 -8.39 -14.98
C SER A 4 -4.61 -7.74 -13.60
N PHE A 5 -5.05 -8.45 -12.54
CA PHE A 5 -4.90 -7.99 -11.17
C PHE A 5 -3.44 -8.05 -10.72
N VAL A 6 -2.72 -9.13 -11.08
CA VAL A 6 -1.27 -9.26 -10.85
C VAL A 6 -0.50 -8.19 -11.63
N GLU A 7 -0.85 -7.92 -12.89
CA GLU A 7 -0.25 -6.85 -13.68
C GLU A 7 -0.49 -5.46 -13.07
N ALA A 8 -1.67 -5.22 -12.49
CA ALA A 8 -1.97 -3.96 -11.81
C ALA A 8 -1.17 -3.81 -10.52
N ALA A 9 -0.97 -4.89 -9.77
CA ALA A 9 -0.14 -4.91 -8.57
C ALA A 9 1.34 -4.66 -8.90
N ASP A 10 1.86 -5.28 -9.97
CA ASP A 10 3.23 -5.07 -10.46
C ASP A 10 3.46 -3.63 -10.91
N GLU A 11 2.55 -3.09 -11.74
CA GLU A 11 2.62 -1.70 -12.17
C GLU A 11 2.54 -0.75 -10.97
N LEU A 12 1.66 -1.01 -9.99
CA LEU A 12 1.61 -0.23 -8.75
C LEU A 12 2.96 -0.24 -8.01
N LEU A 13 3.55 -1.41 -7.76
CA LEU A 13 4.86 -1.53 -7.11
C LEU A 13 5.96 -0.78 -7.88
N LEU A 14 5.97 -0.90 -9.21
CA LEU A 14 6.90 -0.17 -10.07
C LEU A 14 6.77 1.35 -9.88
N ARG A 15 5.53 1.88 -9.93
CA ARG A 15 5.30 3.32 -9.78
C ARG A 15 5.57 3.83 -8.36
N GLN A 16 5.29 3.03 -7.34
CA GLN A 16 5.70 3.34 -5.97
C GLN A 16 7.24 3.43 -5.87
N GLY A 17 7.95 2.48 -6.45
CA GLY A 17 9.42 2.48 -6.49
C GLY A 17 10.02 3.68 -7.22
N GLU A 18 9.38 4.14 -8.30
CA GLU A 18 9.80 5.34 -9.05
C GLU A 18 9.59 6.65 -8.26
N LEU A 19 8.53 6.72 -7.47
CA LEU A 19 8.12 7.96 -6.80
C LEU A 19 8.63 8.08 -5.36
N LEU A 20 8.91 6.96 -4.69
CA LEU A 20 9.43 6.95 -3.33
C LEU A 20 10.73 7.77 -3.16
N PRO A 21 11.69 7.77 -4.10
CA PRO A 21 12.86 8.64 -4.04
C PRO A 21 12.53 10.14 -4.05
N LEU A 22 11.45 10.55 -4.72
CA LEU A 22 10.99 11.94 -4.70
C LEU A 22 10.53 12.34 -3.30
N VAL A 23 9.77 11.46 -2.64
CA VAL A 23 9.35 11.66 -1.24
C VAL A 23 10.56 11.81 -0.34
N THR A 24 11.49 10.85 -0.40
CA THR A 24 12.71 10.86 0.43
C THR A 24 13.52 12.14 0.20
N THR A 25 13.64 12.60 -1.05
CA THR A 25 14.34 13.85 -1.39
C THR A 25 13.67 15.07 -0.75
N ALA A 26 12.35 15.15 -0.81
CA ALA A 26 11.61 16.27 -0.25
C ALA A 26 11.65 16.34 1.27
N LEU A 27 11.64 15.18 1.93
CA LEU A 27 11.74 15.10 3.38
C LEU A 27 13.17 15.30 3.90
N GLY A 28 14.19 15.18 3.04
CA GLY A 28 15.60 15.16 3.46
C GLY A 28 15.98 13.93 4.30
N ARG A 29 15.10 12.93 4.39
CA ARG A 29 15.25 11.65 5.10
C ARG A 29 14.38 10.59 4.44
N SER A 30 14.58 9.31 4.76
CA SER A 30 13.73 8.23 4.23
C SER A 30 12.27 8.48 4.57
N ALA A 31 11.36 8.25 3.61
CA ALA A 31 9.92 8.28 3.86
C ALA A 31 9.50 7.28 4.95
N TYR A 32 10.21 6.15 5.05
CA TYR A 32 10.02 5.17 6.10
C TYR A 32 10.48 5.69 7.47
N ASP A 33 11.59 6.43 7.54
CA ASP A 33 12.07 7.03 8.81
C ASP A 33 11.11 8.12 9.30
N TYR A 34 10.58 8.93 8.35
CA TYR A 34 9.53 9.90 8.65
C TYR A 34 8.30 9.20 9.25
N TRP A 35 7.90 8.06 8.69
CA TRP A 35 6.79 7.26 9.17
C TRP A 35 7.03 6.61 10.56
N ILE A 36 8.24 6.10 10.85
CA ILE A 36 8.57 5.53 12.17
C ILE A 36 8.68 6.61 13.24
N GLY A 37 9.12 7.82 12.89
CA GLY A 37 9.37 8.90 13.84
C GLY A 37 8.15 9.42 14.60
N TRP A 38 6.93 8.94 14.29
CA TRP A 38 5.65 9.44 14.84
C TRP A 38 5.37 10.93 14.56
N ASP A 39 6.16 11.56 13.70
CA ASP A 39 5.90 12.90 13.20
C ASP A 39 4.67 12.85 12.27
N GLY A 40 3.51 13.35 12.72
CA GLY A 40 2.28 13.41 11.91
C GLY A 40 1.39 12.17 11.97
N ARG A 41 1.10 11.64 13.16
CA ARG A 41 -0.08 10.78 13.37
C ARG A 41 -1.11 11.49 14.23
N GLY A 42 -2.27 11.79 13.66
CA GLY A 42 -3.47 12.15 14.42
C GLY A 42 -3.70 13.64 14.64
N ASP A 43 -3.04 14.49 13.85
CA ASP A 43 -3.32 15.92 13.82
C ASP A 43 -3.66 16.32 12.38
N ALA A 44 -4.94 16.60 12.14
CA ALA A 44 -5.48 16.83 10.79
C ALA A 44 -4.82 18.02 10.07
N ASP A 45 -4.16 18.91 10.81
CA ASP A 45 -3.39 20.05 10.29
C ASP A 45 -1.92 19.69 9.96
N LEU A 46 -1.39 18.57 10.45
CA LEU A 46 -0.03 18.05 10.18
C LEU A 46 -0.02 16.85 9.20
N ASP A 47 -1.14 16.14 9.06
CA ASP A 47 -1.29 15.00 8.13
C ASP A 47 -1.23 15.43 6.64
N ALA A 48 -1.27 16.74 6.37
CA ALA A 48 -1.00 17.35 5.08
C ALA A 48 0.28 18.19 5.14
N ILE A 49 1.46 17.56 5.19
CA ILE A 49 2.67 18.29 4.83
C ILE A 49 2.60 18.57 3.33
N ASP A 50 2.42 19.83 2.94
CA ASP A 50 2.57 20.30 1.56
C ASP A 50 4.06 20.21 1.16
N CYS A 51 4.51 18.98 0.94
CA CYS A 51 5.78 18.67 0.32
C CYS A 51 5.56 18.69 -1.18
N THR A 52 5.35 19.87 -1.78
CA THR A 52 5.26 20.03 -3.24
C THR A 52 6.61 19.70 -3.86
N VAL A 53 6.92 18.40 -3.96
CA VAL A 53 8.19 17.90 -4.48
C VAL A 53 8.26 18.31 -5.93
N CYS A 54 9.33 19.00 -6.28
CA CYS A 54 9.63 19.53 -7.62
C CYS A 54 8.52 20.37 -8.27
N GLY A 55 7.56 20.90 -7.49
CA GLY A 55 6.43 21.70 -8.00
C GLY A 55 5.38 20.92 -8.79
N ALA A 56 5.51 19.60 -8.91
CA ALA A 56 4.63 18.77 -9.73
C ALA A 56 3.82 17.74 -8.92
N TRP A 57 4.27 17.35 -7.72
CA TRP A 57 3.61 16.34 -6.90
C TRP A 57 3.27 16.88 -5.52
N ALA A 58 2.01 16.74 -5.10
CA ALA A 58 1.59 16.93 -3.73
C ALA A 58 1.63 15.58 -2.98
N ILE A 59 2.08 15.61 -1.73
CA ILE A 59 2.17 14.45 -0.84
C ILE A 59 1.19 14.66 0.31
N ARG A 60 0.47 13.62 0.71
CA ARG A 60 -0.39 13.60 1.91
C ARG A 60 -0.14 12.32 2.69
N PHE A 61 0.09 12.43 4.00
CA PHE A 61 0.32 11.28 4.85
C PHE A 61 -0.98 10.81 5.48
N HIS A 62 -1.14 9.49 5.61
CA HIS A 62 -2.35 8.86 6.14
C HIS A 62 -1.97 7.74 7.11
N GLY A 63 -1.31 8.08 8.22
CA GLY A 63 -0.93 7.11 9.24
C GLY A 63 0.12 6.10 8.76
N LEU A 64 -0.31 4.99 8.14
CA LEU A 64 0.55 3.90 7.64
C LEU A 64 0.89 3.97 6.16
N GLU A 65 0.36 4.99 5.48
CA GLU A 65 0.37 5.06 4.03
C GLU A 65 0.49 6.50 3.55
N LEU A 66 1.01 6.56 2.33
CA LEU A 66 1.21 7.69 1.44
C LEU A 66 0.14 8.01 0.40
N ASN A 67 -0.30 9.24 0.16
CA ASN A 67 -0.89 9.59 -1.13
C ASN A 67 -0.03 10.62 -1.86
N MET A 68 0.27 10.35 -3.13
CA MET A 68 0.92 11.31 -4.04
C MET A 68 -0.02 11.66 -5.17
N SER A 69 -0.20 12.94 -5.45
CA SER A 69 -1.01 13.43 -6.56
C SER A 69 -0.23 14.42 -7.42
N ASN A 70 -0.19 14.16 -8.72
CA ASN A 70 0.43 15.07 -9.68
C ASN A 70 -0.50 16.27 -9.93
N LEU A 71 0.01 17.48 -9.72
CA LEU A 71 -0.75 18.72 -9.82
C LEU A 71 -1.05 19.15 -11.26
N HIS A 72 -0.34 18.61 -12.24
CA HIS A 72 -0.51 18.99 -13.65
C HIS A 72 -1.44 18.06 -14.41
N ASP A 73 -1.30 16.74 -14.23
CA ASP A 73 -2.06 15.73 -14.96
C ASP A 73 -3.07 14.96 -14.09
N GLY A 74 -3.08 15.22 -12.78
CA GLY A 74 -4.05 14.64 -11.86
C GLY A 74 -3.90 13.13 -11.70
N ARG A 75 -2.74 12.54 -12.03
CA ARG A 75 -2.37 11.19 -11.60
C ARG A 75 -2.31 11.12 -10.09
N SER A 76 -2.76 10.02 -9.52
CA SER A 76 -2.70 9.78 -8.08
C SER A 76 -2.30 8.35 -7.80
N ILE A 77 -1.47 8.17 -6.78
CA ILE A 77 -0.98 6.87 -6.35
C ILE A 77 -0.86 6.85 -4.84
N ARG A 78 -1.19 5.70 -4.27
CA ARG A 78 -0.96 5.41 -2.86
C ARG A 78 0.37 4.69 -2.72
N ILE A 79 1.18 5.10 -1.74
CA ILE A 79 2.40 4.39 -1.35
C ILE A 79 2.11 3.61 -0.07
N ASP A 80 2.13 2.29 -0.19
CA ASP A 80 2.07 1.32 0.89
C ASP A 80 3.49 0.84 1.25
N PHE A 81 3.75 0.74 2.54
CA PHE A 81 5.02 0.24 3.06
C PHE A 81 4.86 -1.17 3.61
N GLY A 82 5.82 -2.04 3.31
CA GLY A 82 6.04 -3.25 4.07
C GLY A 82 7.01 -3.01 5.24
N PRO A 83 7.28 -4.04 6.05
CA PRO A 83 8.28 -4.00 7.11
C PRO A 83 9.63 -3.52 6.58
N ARG A 84 10.32 -2.67 7.36
CA ARG A 84 11.59 -2.01 7.01
C ARG A 84 11.52 -1.11 5.77
N GLY A 85 10.31 -0.65 5.41
CA GLY A 85 10.09 0.35 4.36
C GLY A 85 10.21 -0.20 2.95
N ARG A 86 10.18 -1.52 2.77
CA ARG A 86 10.16 -2.09 1.42
C ARG A 86 8.85 -1.73 0.70
N PRO A 87 8.87 -1.62 -0.64
CA PRO A 87 7.64 -1.53 -1.41
C PRO A 87 6.73 -2.73 -1.15
N ALA A 88 5.47 -2.45 -0.87
CA ALA A 88 4.40 -3.43 -0.72
C ALA A 88 3.10 -2.84 -1.27
N PHE A 89 2.00 -3.55 -1.11
CA PHE A 89 0.68 -3.03 -1.45
C PHE A 89 -0.39 -3.63 -0.54
N THR A 90 -1.51 -2.92 -0.45
CA THR A 90 -2.75 -3.41 0.16
C THR A 90 -3.82 -3.58 -0.91
N ALA A 91 -4.93 -4.25 -0.57
CA ALA A 91 -6.12 -4.29 -1.42
C ALA A 91 -6.61 -2.87 -1.77
N SER A 92 -6.51 -1.94 -0.81
CA SER A 92 -6.80 -0.52 -1.01
C SER A 92 -5.84 0.16 -1.99
N GLY A 93 -4.54 -0.12 -1.89
CA GLY A 93 -3.52 0.39 -2.81
C GLY A 93 -3.81 0.01 -4.26
N ILE A 94 -4.07 -1.28 -4.52
CA ILE A 94 -4.41 -1.77 -5.87
C ILE A 94 -5.73 -1.18 -6.35
N GLY A 95 -6.78 -1.23 -5.52
CA GLY A 95 -8.10 -0.72 -5.88
C GLY A 95 -8.06 0.76 -6.26
N HIS A 96 -7.38 1.58 -5.45
CA HIS A 96 -7.15 2.98 -5.75
C HIS A 96 -6.41 3.14 -7.08
N PHE A 97 -5.26 2.47 -7.25
CA PHE A 97 -4.45 2.58 -8.47
C PHE A 97 -5.22 2.20 -9.75
N VAL A 98 -5.97 1.11 -9.72
CA VAL A 98 -6.76 0.65 -10.87
C VAL A 98 -7.84 1.67 -11.24
N VAL A 99 -8.54 2.22 -10.25
CA VAL A 99 -9.67 3.13 -10.49
C VAL A 99 -9.21 4.55 -10.83
N SER A 100 -8.16 5.04 -10.18
CA SER A 100 -7.64 6.41 -10.34
C SER A 100 -6.50 6.54 -11.35
N GLY A 101 -5.92 5.41 -11.80
CA GLY A 101 -4.80 5.37 -12.74
C GLY A 101 -5.11 6.09 -14.06
N LYS A 102 -4.11 6.82 -14.56
CA LYS A 102 -4.19 7.62 -15.79
C LYS A 102 -2.88 7.54 -16.57
N HIS A 103 -2.96 7.81 -17.87
CA HIS A 103 -1.80 7.96 -18.75
C HIS A 103 -0.78 8.96 -18.16
N PRO A 104 0.54 8.70 -18.25
CA PRO A 104 1.21 7.64 -19.02
C PRO A 104 1.31 6.27 -18.34
N TRP A 105 0.74 6.09 -17.14
CA TRP A 105 0.75 4.77 -16.51
C TRP A 105 -0.18 3.81 -17.25
N ARG A 106 0.13 2.52 -17.14
CA ARG A 106 -0.73 1.47 -17.69
C ARG A 106 -2.10 1.55 -17.03
N THR A 107 -3.15 1.48 -17.85
CA THR A 107 -4.55 1.47 -17.38
C THR A 107 -5.15 0.09 -17.53
N PHE A 108 -6.13 -0.23 -16.68
CA PHE A 108 -6.81 -1.53 -16.67
C PHE A 108 -8.32 -1.35 -16.79
N PRO A 109 -8.88 -1.05 -17.97
CA PRO A 109 -10.29 -0.67 -18.13
C PRO A 109 -11.28 -1.74 -17.63
N ASP A 110 -11.04 -3.01 -17.99
CA ASP A 110 -11.91 -4.11 -17.56
C ASP A 110 -11.85 -4.31 -16.05
N LEU A 111 -10.65 -4.24 -15.48
CA LEU A 111 -10.46 -4.37 -14.04
C LEU A 111 -11.08 -3.18 -13.30
N LYS A 112 -10.97 -1.97 -13.85
CA LYS A 112 -11.63 -0.78 -13.33
C LYS A 112 -13.14 -0.92 -13.34
N ALA A 113 -13.73 -1.43 -14.42
CA ALA A 113 -15.18 -1.66 -14.48
C ALA A 113 -15.66 -2.62 -13.38
N ILE A 114 -14.82 -3.61 -13.01
CA ILE A 114 -15.12 -4.58 -11.97
C ILE A 114 -14.89 -4.00 -10.57
N LEU A 115 -13.78 -3.31 -10.35
CA LEU A 115 -13.36 -2.82 -9.04
C LEU A 115 -13.94 -1.45 -8.69
N SER A 116 -14.65 -0.77 -9.58
CA SER A 116 -15.29 0.51 -9.26
C SER A 116 -16.48 0.31 -8.30
N GLY A 117 -16.52 1.11 -7.24
CA GLY A 117 -17.63 1.21 -6.30
C GLY A 117 -18.43 2.50 -6.49
N SER A 118 -19.42 2.75 -5.62
CA SER A 118 -20.25 3.97 -5.67
C SER A 118 -19.45 5.25 -5.43
N HIS A 119 -18.37 5.16 -4.64
CA HIS A 119 -17.48 6.27 -4.28
C HIS A 119 -16.01 5.86 -4.39
N GLY A 120 -15.54 5.54 -5.60
CA GLY A 120 -14.14 5.12 -5.84
C GLY A 120 -14.03 3.65 -6.18
N TYR A 121 -13.26 2.87 -5.42
CA TYR A 121 -13.12 1.43 -5.60
C TYR A 121 -13.95 0.62 -4.58
N ASP A 122 -14.33 -0.60 -4.95
CA ASP A 122 -14.98 -1.58 -4.09
C ASP A 122 -13.92 -2.33 -3.28
N TYR A 123 -13.74 -1.91 -2.02
CA TYR A 123 -12.74 -2.48 -1.12
C TYR A 123 -12.93 -3.99 -0.92
N HIS A 124 -14.15 -4.45 -0.68
CA HIS A 124 -14.43 -5.86 -0.40
C HIS A 124 -14.03 -6.71 -1.59
N ARG A 125 -14.38 -6.27 -2.80
CA ARG A 125 -14.00 -6.96 -4.02
C ARG A 125 -12.48 -7.00 -4.22
N CYS A 126 -11.77 -5.91 -3.93
CA CYS A 126 -10.31 -5.89 -3.99
C CYS A 126 -9.70 -6.87 -2.98
N ALA A 127 -10.23 -6.92 -1.76
CA ALA A 127 -9.79 -7.84 -0.72
C ALA A 127 -10.03 -9.30 -1.13
N ASP A 128 -11.20 -9.63 -1.69
CA ASP A 128 -11.53 -10.98 -2.18
C ASP A 128 -10.55 -11.44 -3.27
N PHE A 129 -10.14 -10.55 -4.18
CA PHE A 129 -9.11 -10.87 -5.17
C PHE A 129 -7.74 -11.11 -4.53
N CYS A 130 -7.32 -10.24 -3.61
CA CYS A 130 -6.06 -10.42 -2.90
C CYS A 130 -6.02 -11.75 -2.12
N GLU A 131 -7.08 -12.10 -1.41
CA GLU A 131 -7.17 -13.37 -0.68
C GLU A 131 -7.17 -14.58 -1.63
N SER A 132 -7.85 -14.48 -2.77
CA SER A 132 -7.82 -15.54 -3.79
C SER A 132 -6.42 -15.72 -4.37
N LEU A 133 -5.69 -14.63 -4.62
CA LEU A 133 -4.32 -14.66 -5.14
C LEU A 133 -3.29 -15.10 -4.10
N LEU A 134 -3.51 -14.79 -2.82
CA LEU A 134 -2.77 -15.35 -1.69
C LEU A 134 -2.94 -16.87 -1.62
N ALA A 135 -4.19 -17.35 -1.68
CA ALA A 135 -4.50 -18.79 -1.66
C ALA A 135 -3.91 -19.53 -2.88
N ALA A 136 -3.81 -18.86 -4.03
CA ALA A 136 -3.18 -19.39 -5.23
C ALA A 136 -1.63 -19.31 -5.21
N GLY A 137 -1.02 -18.72 -4.17
CA GLY A 137 0.43 -18.54 -4.07
C GLY A 137 1.01 -17.51 -5.05
N LEU A 138 0.17 -16.64 -5.61
CA LEU A 138 0.59 -15.56 -6.50
C LEU A 138 0.96 -14.29 -5.71
N PHE A 139 0.28 -14.06 -4.59
CA PHE A 139 0.68 -13.04 -3.62
C PHE A 139 1.23 -13.70 -2.37
N GLU A 140 2.05 -12.94 -1.64
CA GLU A 140 2.58 -13.32 -0.34
C GLU A 140 2.39 -12.17 0.64
N ARG A 141 2.25 -12.52 1.92
CA ARG A 141 2.42 -11.54 2.99
C ARG A 141 3.85 -11.07 2.96
N ALA A 142 4.05 -9.77 3.14
CA ALA A 142 5.35 -9.15 3.15
C ALA A 142 6.25 -9.90 4.14
N ASN A 143 5.84 -10.05 5.40
CA ASN A 143 6.63 -10.81 6.38
C ASN A 143 5.74 -11.89 7.03
N PRO A 144 5.71 -13.11 6.49
CA PRO A 144 4.85 -14.19 6.99
C PRO A 144 5.17 -14.57 8.45
N GLU A 145 6.45 -14.61 8.82
CA GLU A 145 6.85 -14.95 10.18
C GLU A 145 6.36 -13.90 11.20
N LEU A 146 6.49 -12.62 10.84
CA LEU A 146 6.00 -11.54 11.69
C LEU A 146 4.48 -11.45 11.70
N TYR A 147 3.82 -11.82 10.60
CA TYR A 147 2.37 -11.97 10.54
C TYR A 147 1.87 -13.07 11.48
N ASP A 148 2.56 -14.21 11.55
CA ASP A 148 2.24 -15.26 12.53
C ASP A 148 2.37 -14.77 13.97
N VAL A 149 3.37 -13.93 14.26
CA VAL A 149 3.50 -13.27 15.57
C VAL A 149 2.33 -12.34 15.81
N MET A 150 2.00 -11.46 14.86
CA MET A 150 0.85 -10.55 14.96
C MET A 150 -0.45 -11.30 15.26
N MET A 151 -0.71 -12.40 14.55
CA MET A 151 -1.91 -13.20 14.74
C MET A 151 -1.96 -13.89 16.12
N LYS A 152 -0.82 -14.34 16.65
CA LYS A 152 -0.72 -14.91 18.01
C LYS A 152 -0.89 -13.85 19.10
N SER A 153 -0.47 -12.63 18.81
CA SER A 153 -0.60 -11.45 19.66
C SER A 153 -1.97 -10.77 19.57
N MET A 154 -2.85 -11.24 18.69
CA MET A 154 -4.18 -10.66 18.51
C MET A 154 -5.15 -11.20 19.57
N VAL A 155 -5.64 -10.31 20.42
CA VAL A 155 -6.59 -10.59 21.48
C VAL A 155 -7.92 -9.94 21.14
N SER A 156 -9.01 -10.71 21.22
CA SER A 156 -10.36 -10.17 21.04
C SER A 156 -10.84 -9.56 22.37
N VAL A 157 -11.02 -8.25 22.38
CA VAL A 157 -11.47 -7.49 23.55
C VAL A 157 -12.96 -7.14 23.36
N PRO A 158 -13.85 -7.57 24.27
CA PRO A 158 -15.27 -7.27 24.19
C PRO A 158 -15.54 -5.76 24.13
N GLY A 159 -16.25 -5.31 23.09
CA GLY A 159 -16.60 -3.90 22.89
C GLY A 159 -15.51 -3.05 22.20
N GLU A 160 -14.29 -3.55 22.08
CA GLU A 160 -13.16 -2.83 21.45
C GLU A 160 -12.67 -3.51 20.16
N GLY A 161 -13.07 -4.75 19.92
CA GLY A 161 -12.67 -5.53 18.75
C GLY A 161 -11.35 -6.24 18.97
N ASN A 162 -10.57 -6.42 17.91
CA ASN A 162 -9.28 -7.10 18.01
C ASN A 162 -8.17 -6.09 18.33
N VAL A 163 -7.46 -6.33 19.42
CA VAL A 163 -6.29 -5.57 19.86
C VAL A 163 -5.05 -6.42 19.66
N ILE A 164 -3.94 -5.80 19.29
CA ILE A 164 -2.66 -6.48 19.13
C ILE A 164 -1.78 -6.14 20.33
N GLU A 165 -1.47 -7.13 21.16
CA GLU A 165 -0.48 -7.01 22.23
C GLU A 165 0.92 -7.26 21.67
N ILE A 166 1.60 -6.17 21.33
CA ILE A 166 2.91 -6.20 20.66
C ILE A 166 3.98 -6.66 21.65
N PRO A 167 4.66 -7.79 21.39
CA PRO A 167 5.73 -8.25 22.28
C PRO A 167 6.93 -7.28 22.20
N PRO A 168 7.61 -7.00 23.31
CA PRO A 168 8.61 -5.93 23.41
C PRO A 168 9.85 -6.13 22.54
N GLU A 169 10.12 -7.36 22.11
CA GLU A 169 11.23 -7.70 21.21
C GLU A 169 10.95 -7.38 19.72
N TYR A 170 9.69 -7.07 19.36
CA TYR A 170 9.32 -6.73 18.00
C TYR A 170 9.15 -5.22 17.83
N ASP A 171 9.59 -4.73 16.67
CA ASP A 171 9.26 -3.38 16.26
C ASP A 171 7.76 -3.29 15.94
N ARG A 172 7.07 -2.38 16.65
CA ARG A 172 5.63 -2.15 16.52
C ARG A 172 5.23 -1.86 15.08
N ASN A 173 6.06 -1.11 14.39
CA ASN A 173 5.80 -0.58 13.08
C ASN A 173 5.90 -1.71 12.03
N ASP A 174 6.96 -2.53 12.09
CA ASP A 174 7.07 -3.73 11.28
C ASP A 174 5.89 -4.69 11.50
N LEU A 175 5.41 -4.81 12.74
CA LEU A 175 4.27 -5.67 13.05
C LEU A 175 2.95 -5.13 12.49
N LEU A 176 2.76 -3.81 12.45
CA LEU A 176 1.59 -3.18 11.80
C LEU A 176 1.62 -3.25 10.27
N LEU A 177 2.78 -3.46 9.66
CA LEU A 177 2.94 -3.53 8.21
C LEU A 177 3.17 -4.96 7.69
N CYS A 178 3.33 -5.94 8.58
CA CYS A 178 3.70 -7.31 8.21
C CYS A 178 2.70 -8.00 7.29
N ASP A 179 1.45 -7.53 7.36
CA ASP A 179 0.29 -8.08 6.70
C ASP A 179 0.08 -7.55 5.28
N THR A 180 0.82 -6.50 4.89
CA THR A 180 0.86 -5.98 3.51
C THR A 180 1.33 -7.06 2.54
N LEU A 181 1.06 -6.85 1.26
CA LEU A 181 1.24 -7.87 0.23
C LEU A 181 2.41 -7.53 -0.69
N VAL A 182 3.02 -8.58 -1.21
CA VAL A 182 4.04 -8.53 -2.26
C VAL A 182 3.72 -9.57 -3.32
N LEU A 183 4.33 -9.43 -4.50
CA LEU A 183 4.28 -10.46 -5.54
C LEU A 183 5.19 -11.63 -5.16
N SER A 184 4.69 -12.85 -5.32
CA SER A 184 5.53 -14.05 -5.21
C SER A 184 6.38 -14.23 -6.47
N ASP A 185 7.39 -15.10 -6.38
CA ASP A 185 8.15 -15.55 -7.55
C ASP A 185 7.25 -16.19 -8.62
N ALA A 186 6.17 -16.85 -8.21
CA ALA A 186 5.19 -17.45 -9.12
C ALA A 186 4.41 -16.39 -9.89
N ALA A 187 4.00 -15.30 -9.24
CA ALA A 187 3.39 -14.16 -9.94
C ALA A 187 4.34 -13.53 -10.94
N LEU A 188 5.60 -13.29 -10.55
CA LEU A 188 6.61 -12.74 -11.45
C LEU A 188 6.89 -13.65 -12.66
N ALA A 189 6.77 -14.97 -12.50
CA ALA A 189 6.90 -15.92 -13.60
C ALA A 189 5.70 -15.89 -14.57
N VAL A 190 4.50 -15.58 -14.07
CA VAL A 190 3.29 -15.41 -14.90
C VAL A 190 3.41 -14.15 -15.77
N LEU A 191 3.93 -13.05 -15.22
CA LEU A 191 4.10 -11.77 -15.94
C LEU A 191 5.10 -11.81 -17.10
N LYS A 192 6.02 -12.78 -17.10
CA LYS A 192 7.05 -12.93 -18.14
C LYS A 192 6.57 -13.74 -19.37
N LYS A 193 5.34 -14.26 -19.34
CA LYS A 193 4.74 -15.06 -20.41
C LYS A 193 3.84 -14.23 -21.29
#